data_AF-A0A966IPJ3-F1
#
_entry.id   AF-A0A966IPJ3-F1
#
_cell.length_a   1.000
_cell.length_b   1.000
_cell.length_c   1.000
_cell.angle_alpha   90.00
_cell.angle_beta   90.00
_cell.angle_gamma   90.00
#
_symmetry.space_group_name_H-M   'P 1'
#
loop_
_entity.id
_entity.type
_entity.pdbx_description
1 polymer ?
#
loop_
_entity_poly.entity_id
_entity_poly.type
_entity_poly.pdbx_seq_one_letter_code
_entity_poly.pdbx_strand_id
1 'polypeptide(L)'
;DVSLTKISSLRKTVDHKIIALVESYIESSKTDYALETIKNGGPIYAGIEEKFGVAINSVQQETFALGASVSAAEMLKVNVGEPVLGILRSYYFGGKIGLASFNQHYGQDRYSYVTEINLNAGK
;
A
#
# COMPACT_ATOMS: atom_id res chain seq x y z
N ASP A 1 -19.80 13.82 5.92
CA ASP A 1 -18.55 13.53 5.19
C ASP A 1 -17.50 12.95 6.11
N VAL A 2 -16.86 11.87 5.67
CA VAL A 2 -15.74 11.27 6.38
C VAL A 2 -14.47 11.97 5.90
N SER A 3 -13.72 12.60 6.82
CA SER A 3 -12.42 13.18 6.50
C SER A 3 -11.40 12.06 6.29
N LEU A 4 -10.58 12.17 5.25
CA LEU A 4 -9.49 11.24 4.97
C LEU A 4 -8.14 11.93 5.24
N THR A 5 -7.24 11.19 5.86
CA THR A 5 -5.84 11.60 6.06
C THR A 5 -4.92 10.74 5.18
N LYS A 6 -3.94 11.40 4.56
CA LYS A 6 -2.86 10.72 3.83
C LYS A 6 -1.68 10.48 4.76
N ILE A 7 -1.19 9.24 4.81
CA ILE A 7 0.03 8.84 5.50
C ILE A 7 1.04 8.37 4.45
N SER A 8 2.23 8.99 4.41
CA SER A 8 3.30 8.61 3.49
C SER A 8 4.43 7.91 4.25
N SER A 9 4.88 6.76 3.76
CA SER A 9 5.95 5.98 4.38
C SER A 9 6.80 5.25 3.33
N LEU A 10 8.03 4.89 3.70
CA LEU A 10 8.89 4.03 2.89
C LEU A 10 8.68 2.58 3.30
N ARG A 11 8.31 1.72 2.34
CA ARG A 11 8.33 0.28 2.56
C ARG A 11 9.76 -0.23 2.45
N LYS A 12 10.15 -1.03 3.43
CA LYS A 12 11.48 -1.65 3.51
C LYS A 12 11.37 -3.16 3.61
N THR A 13 12.36 -3.86 3.09
CA THR A 13 12.59 -5.28 3.34
C THR A 13 13.17 -5.51 4.74
N VAL A 14 13.29 -6.78 5.15
CA VAL A 14 13.88 -7.17 6.45
C VAL A 14 15.33 -6.70 6.58
N ASP A 15 16.10 -6.68 5.48
CA ASP A 15 17.46 -6.13 5.41
C ASP A 15 17.51 -4.60 5.20
N HIS A 16 16.42 -3.90 5.53
CA HIS A 16 16.28 -2.44 5.50
C HIS A 16 16.41 -1.77 4.12
N LYS A 17 16.41 -2.51 3.01
CA LYS A 17 16.36 -1.91 1.68
C LYS A 17 15.01 -1.29 1.41
N ILE A 18 15.01 -0.04 0.95
CA ILE A 18 13.80 0.64 0.49
C ILE A 18 13.33 -0.04 -0.79
N ILE A 19 12.02 -0.27 -0.92
CA ILE A 19 11.43 -0.89 -2.12
C ILE A 19 10.23 -0.14 -2.69
N ALA A 20 9.62 0.76 -1.92
CA ALA A 20 8.50 1.59 -2.40
C ALA A 20 8.25 2.81 -1.52
N LEU A 21 7.67 3.85 -2.13
CA LEU A 21 6.84 4.83 -1.43
C LEU A 21 5.44 4.24 -1.29
N VAL A 22 4.86 4.35 -0.08
CA VAL A 22 3.49 3.93 0.22
C VAL A 22 2.73 5.14 0.74
N GLU A 23 1.68 5.52 0.02
CA GLU A 23 0.72 6.55 0.44
C GLU A 23 -0.60 5.89 0.80
N SER A 24 -0.94 5.90 2.09
CA SER A 24 -2.18 5.32 2.62
C SER A 24 -3.21 6.40 2.90
N TYR A 25 -4.45 6.17 2.49
CA TYR A 25 -5.59 7.03 2.70
C TYR A 25 -6.55 6.32 3.64
N ILE A 26 -6.72 6.88 4.83
CA ILE A 26 -7.51 6.32 5.91
C ILE A 26 -8.42 7.39 6.48
N GLU A 27 -9.55 6.97 7.06
CA GLU A 27 -10.36 7.87 7.87
C GLU A 27 -9.52 8.54 8.97
N SER A 28 -9.63 9.87 9.07
CA SER A 28 -8.79 10.69 9.95
C SER A 28 -8.88 10.27 11.44
N SER A 29 -10.02 9.73 11.88
CA SER A 29 -10.21 9.22 13.25
C SER A 29 -9.35 7.98 13.58
N LYS A 30 -8.75 7.34 12.57
CA LYS A 30 -7.93 6.13 12.69
C LYS A 30 -6.43 6.38 12.47
N THR A 31 -6.03 7.62 12.16
CA THR A 31 -4.65 7.98 11.78
C THR A 31 -3.63 7.66 12.86
N ASP A 32 -3.89 8.03 14.12
CA ASP A 32 -2.92 7.84 15.21
C ASP A 32 -2.58 6.37 15.41
N TYR A 33 -3.61 5.53 15.35
CA TYR A 33 -3.45 4.10 15.47
C TYR A 33 -2.73 3.50 14.24
N ALA A 34 -3.05 3.96 13.02
CA ALA A 34 -2.33 3.54 11.83
C ALA A 34 -0.82 3.88 11.92
N LEU A 35 -0.48 5.05 12.46
CA LEU A 35 0.92 5.46 12.69
C LEU A 35 1.60 4.58 13.75
N GLU A 36 0.89 4.21 14.81
CA GLU A 36 1.39 3.26 15.83
C GLU A 36 1.68 1.88 15.22
N THR A 37 0.76 1.35 14.41
CA THR A 37 0.95 0.06 13.71
C THR A 37 2.20 0.10 12.82
N ILE A 38 2.40 1.18 12.05
CA ILE A 38 3.59 1.36 11.21
C ILE A 38 4.88 1.37 12.06
N LYS A 39 4.89 2.08 13.18
CA LYS A 39 6.04 2.15 14.09
C LYS A 39 6.40 0.77 14.65
N ASN A 40 5.40 -0.06 14.90
CA ASN A 40 5.55 -1.44 15.38
C ASN A 40 5.88 -2.43 14.25
N GLY A 41 6.04 -1.97 13.01
CA GLY A 41 6.38 -2.80 11.85
C GLY A 41 5.23 -3.63 11.29
N GLY A 42 4.00 -3.43 11.79
CA GLY A 42 2.81 -4.14 11.34
C GLY A 42 2.17 -3.51 10.09
N PRO A 43 1.36 -4.27 9.35
CA PRO A 43 0.54 -3.71 8.28
C PRO A 43 -0.66 -2.94 8.86
N ILE A 44 -0.90 -1.71 8.38
CA ILE A 44 -1.97 -0.80 8.84
C ILE A 44 -3.32 -1.52 8.94
N TYR A 45 -3.67 -2.32 7.93
CA TYR A 45 -4.96 -2.98 7.84
C TYR A 45 -5.20 -3.93 9.02
N ALA A 46 -4.18 -4.70 9.43
CA ALA A 46 -4.31 -5.68 10.51
C ALA A 46 -4.50 -4.98 11.85
N GLY A 47 -3.80 -3.86 12.05
CA GLY A 47 -4.02 -3.04 13.22
C GLY A 47 -5.44 -2.47 13.26
N ILE A 48 -5.97 -1.99 12.13
CA ILE A 48 -7.36 -1.49 12.07
C ILE A 48 -8.34 -2.61 12.46
N GLU A 49 -8.14 -3.82 11.96
CA GLU A 49 -8.98 -4.97 12.30
C GLU A 49 -8.97 -5.24 13.81
N GLU A 50 -7.78 -5.32 14.41
CA GLU A 50 -7.59 -5.56 15.83
C GLU A 50 -8.24 -4.46 16.70
N LYS A 51 -7.95 -3.19 16.39
CA LYS A 51 -8.38 -2.06 17.22
C LYS A 51 -9.88 -1.81 17.20
N PHE A 52 -10.49 -1.96 16.03
CA PHE A 52 -11.88 -1.56 15.80
C PHE A 52 -12.84 -2.74 15.69
N GLY A 53 -12.35 -3.98 15.81
CA GLY A 53 -13.18 -5.18 15.70
C GLY A 53 -13.85 -5.33 14.34
N VAL A 54 -13.21 -4.81 13.29
CA VAL A 54 -13.66 -4.91 11.91
C VAL A 54 -12.86 -5.99 11.18
N ALA A 55 -13.40 -6.55 10.10
CA ALA A 55 -12.69 -7.53 9.28
C ALA A 55 -12.66 -7.08 7.82
N ILE A 56 -11.52 -7.31 7.17
CA ILE A 56 -11.35 -7.15 5.73
C ILE A 56 -12.06 -8.31 5.05
N ASN A 57 -13.02 -7.99 4.20
CA ASN A 57 -13.82 -8.98 3.47
C ASN A 57 -13.27 -9.20 2.06
N SER A 58 -12.67 -8.16 1.48
CA SER A 58 -12.06 -8.24 0.16
C SER A 58 -10.97 -7.18 0.01
N VAL A 59 -10.02 -7.48 -0.88
CA VAL A 59 -9.00 -6.53 -1.34
C VAL A 59 -9.06 -6.49 -2.85
N GLN A 60 -9.19 -5.30 -3.41
CA GLN A 60 -8.98 -5.07 -4.83
C GLN A 60 -7.57 -4.52 -5.02
N GLN A 61 -6.81 -5.11 -5.94
CA GLN A 61 -5.50 -4.61 -6.33
C GLN A 61 -5.48 -4.30 -7.82
N GLU A 62 -5.06 -3.09 -8.16
CA GLU A 62 -4.77 -2.67 -9.51
C GLU A 62 -3.27 -2.45 -9.65
N THR A 63 -2.70 -2.90 -10.76
CA THR A 63 -1.26 -2.82 -11.02
C THR A 63 -1.05 -2.19 -12.38
N PHE A 64 -0.21 -1.16 -12.44
CA PHE A 64 0.00 -0.38 -13.66
C PHE A 64 1.42 0.19 -13.71
N ALA A 65 1.93 0.41 -14.92
CA ALA A 65 3.15 1.16 -15.12
C ALA A 65 2.84 2.66 -15.15
N LEU A 66 3.66 3.47 -14.49
CA LEU A 66 3.55 4.93 -14.52
C LEU A 66 4.92 5.58 -14.36
N GLY A 67 4.98 6.90 -14.53
CA GLY A 67 6.14 7.70 -14.14
C GLY A 67 6.10 8.06 -12.65
N ALA A 68 7.27 8.10 -12.00
CA ALA A 68 7.39 8.49 -10.60
C ALA A 68 6.79 9.87 -10.34
N SER A 69 5.90 9.97 -9.35
CA SER A 69 5.41 11.26 -8.86
C SER A 69 6.53 12.08 -8.21
N VAL A 70 6.30 13.38 -7.96
CA VAL A 70 7.25 14.25 -7.25
C VAL A 70 7.63 13.65 -5.88
N SER A 71 6.65 13.20 -5.11
CA SER A 71 6.89 12.56 -3.81
C SER A 71 7.67 11.24 -3.94
N ALA A 72 7.39 10.43 -4.96
CA ALA A 72 8.15 9.20 -5.20
C ALA A 72 9.59 9.51 -5.62
N ALA A 73 9.80 10.47 -6.52
CA ALA A 73 11.13 10.90 -6.95
C ALA A 73 11.99 11.35 -5.76
N GLU A 74 11.43 12.17 -4.87
CA GLU A 74 12.11 12.65 -3.67
C GLU A 74 12.46 11.52 -2.70
N MET A 75 11.50 10.64 -2.41
CA MET A 75 11.61 9.61 -1.38
C MET A 75 12.43 8.39 -1.84
N LEU A 76 12.33 8.03 -3.12
CA LEU A 76 13.02 6.89 -3.71
C LEU A 76 14.36 7.26 -4.36
N LYS A 77 14.68 8.56 -4.46
CA LYS A 77 15.88 9.08 -5.13
C LYS A 77 15.96 8.65 -6.60
N VAL A 78 14.85 8.85 -7.31
CA VAL A 78 14.70 8.64 -8.75
C VAL A 78 14.28 9.94 -9.42
N ASN A 79 14.28 9.99 -10.75
CA ASN A 79 13.82 11.17 -11.46
C ASN A 79 12.28 11.23 -11.50
N VAL A 80 11.71 12.44 -11.47
CA VAL A 80 10.27 12.62 -11.76
C VAL A 80 9.97 12.07 -13.16
N GLY A 81 8.92 11.26 -13.27
CA GLY A 81 8.55 10.61 -14.53
C GLY A 81 9.36 9.34 -14.85
N GLU A 82 10.38 8.98 -14.06
CA GLU A 82 11.11 7.72 -14.23
C GLU A 82 10.15 6.53 -14.10
N PRO A 83 10.27 5.47 -14.94
CA PRO A 83 9.38 4.33 -14.87
C PRO A 83 9.36 3.67 -13.49
N VAL A 84 8.16 3.53 -12.92
CA VAL A 84 7.89 2.85 -11.65
C VAL A 84 6.71 1.90 -11.81
N LEU A 85 6.61 0.93 -10.89
CA LEU A 85 5.43 0.07 -10.79
C LEU A 85 4.45 0.65 -9.76
N GLY A 86 3.26 1.01 -10.22
CA GLY A 86 2.15 1.46 -9.40
C GLY A 86 1.30 0.29 -8.93
N ILE A 87 1.00 0.26 -7.64
CA ILE A 87 0.02 -0.66 -7.07
C ILE A 87 -0.99 0.14 -6.24
N LEU A 88 -2.24 0.17 -6.69
CA LEU A 88 -3.37 0.67 -5.91
C LEU A 88 -4.04 -0.52 -5.21
N ARG A 89 -4.21 -0.45 -3.89
CA ARG A 89 -4.98 -1.43 -3.12
C ARG A 89 -6.14 -0.75 -2.41
N SER A 90 -7.32 -1.34 -2.51
CA SER A 90 -8.52 -0.95 -1.79
C SER A 90 -8.94 -2.09 -0.86
N TYR A 91 -8.96 -1.82 0.44
CA TYR A 91 -9.34 -2.78 1.48
C TYR A 91 -10.78 -2.50 1.93
N TYR A 92 -11.64 -3.50 1.80
CA TYR A 92 -13.07 -3.38 2.08
C TYR A 92 -13.41 -3.99 3.43
N PHE A 93 -14.15 -3.22 4.23
CA PHE A 93 -14.68 -3.60 5.54
C PHE A 93 -16.20 -3.43 5.51
N GLY A 94 -16.95 -4.53 5.64
CA GLY A 94 -18.41 -4.51 5.48
C GLY A 94 -18.85 -3.99 4.11
N GLY A 95 -18.08 -4.28 3.05
CA GLY A 95 -18.36 -3.86 1.67
C GLY A 95 -18.05 -2.38 1.36
N LYS A 96 -17.45 -1.62 2.28
CA LYS A 96 -17.01 -0.24 2.06
C LYS A 96 -15.49 -0.13 2.13
N ILE A 97 -14.90 0.78 1.35
CA ILE A 97 -13.47 1.06 1.43
C ILE A 97 -13.17 1.67 2.80
N GLY A 98 -12.39 0.97 3.63
CA GLY A 98 -11.92 1.47 4.92
C GLY A 98 -10.46 1.92 4.91
N LEU A 99 -9.69 1.47 3.92
CA LEU A 99 -8.30 1.85 3.68
C LEU A 99 -8.04 1.74 2.18
N ALA A 100 -7.37 2.74 1.61
CA ALA A 100 -6.75 2.65 0.30
C ALA A 100 -5.25 2.91 0.42
N SER A 101 -4.43 2.24 -0.37
CA SER A 101 -2.99 2.51 -0.45
C SER A 101 -2.54 2.61 -1.90
N PHE A 102 -1.82 3.67 -2.22
CA PHE A 102 -1.12 3.81 -3.48
C PHE A 102 0.39 3.65 -3.27
N ASN A 103 0.95 2.63 -3.90
CA ASN A 103 2.35 2.30 -3.79
C ASN A 103 3.06 2.59 -5.10
N GLN A 104 4.20 3.26 -5.03
CA GLN A 104 5.12 3.39 -6.15
C GLN A 104 6.41 2.63 -5.81
N HIS A 105 6.60 1.50 -6.47
CA HIS A 105 7.79 0.65 -6.36
C HIS A 105 8.82 1.05 -7.41
N TYR A 106 10.11 0.80 -7.15
CA TYR A 106 11.12 0.96 -8.19
C TYR A 106 10.74 0.22 -9.48
N GLY A 107 11.00 0.81 -10.64
CA GLY A 107 10.86 0.11 -11.91
C GLY A 107 12.12 -0.67 -12.30
N GLN A 108 12.11 -1.20 -13.53
CA GLN A 108 13.22 -1.91 -14.16
C GLN A 108 13.60 -3.19 -13.40
N ASP A 109 14.88 -3.40 -13.11
CA ASP A 109 15.45 -4.58 -12.47
C ASP A 109 15.47 -4.51 -10.93
N ARG A 110 14.98 -3.41 -10.35
CA ARG A 110 15.02 -3.16 -8.88
C ARG A 110 13.82 -3.71 -8.12
N TYR A 111 12.74 -4.06 -8.81
CA TYR A 111 11.55 -4.68 -8.22
C TYR A 111 10.82 -5.53 -9.25
N SER A 112 10.27 -6.66 -8.82
CA SER A 112 9.38 -7.47 -9.65
C SER A 112 8.15 -7.85 -8.84
N TYR A 113 6.98 -7.70 -9.45
CA TYR A 113 5.74 -8.21 -8.90
C TYR A 113 5.47 -9.59 -9.51
N VAL A 114 5.26 -10.58 -8.66
CA VAL A 114 5.00 -11.97 -9.05
C VAL A 114 3.61 -12.35 -8.57
N THR A 115 2.79 -12.88 -9.48
CA THR A 115 1.51 -13.51 -9.16
C THR A 115 1.59 -14.97 -9.55
N GLU A 116 1.29 -15.85 -8.59
CA GLU A 116 1.10 -17.27 -8.87
C GLU A 116 -0.37 -17.52 -9.16
N ILE A 117 -0.66 -18.14 -10.31
CA ILE A 117 -2.01 -18.50 -10.71
C ILE A 117 -2.08 -20.03 -10.77
N ASN A 118 -2.74 -20.61 -9.76
CA ASN A 118 -2.95 -22.04 -9.68
C ASN A 118 -4.19 -22.44 -10.48
N LEU A 119 -3.98 -23.15 -11.58
CA LEU A 119 -5.05 -23.69 -12.42
C LEU A 119 -5.40 -25.09 -11.89
N ASN A 120 -6.29 -25.16 -10.90
CA ASN A 120 -7.01 -26.41 -10.67
C ASN A 120 -8.05 -26.55 -11.78
N ALA A 121 -7.64 -27.13 -12.91
CA ALA A 121 -8.59 -27.64 -13.88
C ALA A 121 -9.43 -28.70 -13.15
N GLY A 122 -10.70 -28.40 -12.89
CA GLY A 122 -11.63 -29.39 -12.37
C GLY A 122 -11.57 -30.64 -13.23
N LYS A 123 -11.44 -31.80 -12.57
CA LYS A 123 -11.64 -33.09 -13.24
C LYS A 123 -13.06 -33.21 -13.75
#